data_AF-A0A3E1K903-F1
#
_entry.id   AF-A0A3E1K903-F1
#
_cell.length_a   1.000
_cell.length_b   1.000
_cell.length_c   1.000
_cell.angle_alpha   90.00
_cell.angle_beta   90.00
_cell.angle_gamma   90.00
#
_symmetry.space_group_name_H-M   'P 1'
#
loop_
_entity.id
_entity.type
_entity.pdbx_description
1 polymer ?
#
loop_
_entity_poly.entity_id
_entity_poly.type
_entity_poly.pdbx_seq_one_letter_code
_entity_poly.pdbx_strand_id
1 'polypeptide(L)'
;MEGEWLMIQAHKAGLEGDRARAAIQLTSLLGEVEHDEDKVIQVFSDWQSRQTISAKRLAATFSISLAIVHMLGLEYSNVNLLWIQDITPTQALTLSYILGALTAGFFVAMCWSVWNDWQVRRVRLASVNAELSLAENLVDELHKLIPEHRFPRLFIYDPDQSRDIQFLPKAGRQYELVTHYRSQIKPVHSRRNWLELLEFLFVGLAFVLACKGLLEYWGIIQFLGRFLGFS
;
A
#
# COMPACT_ATOMS: atom_id res chain seq x y z
N MET A 1 9.37 27.93 -35.15
CA MET A 1 8.45 26.94 -35.76
C MET A 1 7.62 26.21 -34.72
N GLU A 2 8.20 25.70 -33.63
CA GLU A 2 7.45 25.00 -32.55
C GLU A 2 6.33 25.86 -31.89
N GLY A 3 6.63 27.11 -31.54
CA GLY A 3 5.65 28.02 -30.93
C GLY A 3 4.48 28.40 -31.84
N GLU A 4 4.66 28.43 -33.17
CA GLU A 4 3.58 28.73 -34.11
C GLU A 4 2.60 27.57 -34.23
N TRP A 5 3.08 26.33 -34.24
CA TRP A 5 2.24 25.14 -34.28
C TRP A 5 1.39 24.99 -33.01
N LEU A 6 2.03 25.18 -31.84
CA LEU A 6 1.37 25.15 -30.54
C LEU A 6 0.29 26.25 -30.43
N MET A 7 0.51 27.43 -31.00
CA MET A 7 -0.50 28.49 -31.10
C MET A 7 -1.66 28.11 -32.02
N ILE A 8 -1.41 27.40 -33.12
CA ILE A 8 -2.47 26.89 -34.01
C ILE A 8 -3.33 25.86 -33.28
N GLN A 9 -2.74 24.95 -32.50
CA GLN A 9 -3.50 23.97 -31.72
C GLN A 9 -4.26 24.61 -30.55
N ALA A 10 -3.66 25.59 -29.87
CA ALA A 10 -4.36 26.36 -28.85
C ALA A 10 -5.59 27.08 -29.43
N HIS A 11 -5.46 27.68 -30.62
CA HIS A 11 -6.60 28.27 -31.33
C HIS A 11 -7.66 27.22 -31.72
N LYS A 12 -7.25 26.04 -32.20
CA LYS A 12 -8.18 24.92 -32.48
C LYS A 12 -8.90 24.40 -31.22
N ALA A 13 -8.28 24.52 -30.05
CA ALA A 13 -8.90 24.24 -28.75
C ALA A 13 -9.84 25.37 -28.29
N GLY A 14 -9.87 26.51 -28.99
CA GLY A 14 -10.68 27.68 -28.68
C GLY A 14 -10.02 28.65 -27.69
N LEU A 15 -8.69 28.61 -27.57
CA LEU A 15 -7.92 29.54 -26.76
C LEU A 15 -7.41 30.69 -27.61
N GLU A 16 -7.45 31.91 -27.06
CA GLU A 16 -6.96 33.11 -27.73
C GLU A 16 -6.06 33.93 -26.79
N GLY A 17 -5.14 34.69 -27.37
CA GLY A 17 -4.30 35.66 -26.66
C GLY A 17 -3.48 35.03 -25.52
N ASP A 18 -3.56 35.63 -24.34
CA ASP A 18 -2.74 35.24 -23.18
C ASP A 18 -3.08 33.83 -22.64
N ARG A 19 -4.33 33.36 -22.84
CA ARG A 19 -4.72 32.00 -22.45
C ARG A 19 -4.04 30.93 -23.30
N ALA A 20 -3.89 31.20 -24.60
CA ALA A 20 -3.16 30.32 -25.50
C ALA A 20 -1.68 30.21 -25.09
N ARG A 21 -1.04 31.35 -24.81
CA ARG A 21 0.36 31.37 -24.33
C ARG A 21 0.54 30.63 -23.00
N ALA A 22 -0.36 30.84 -22.04
CA ALA A 22 -0.32 30.15 -20.75
C ALA A 22 -0.49 28.63 -20.90
N ALA A 23 -1.44 28.17 -21.72
CA ALA A 23 -1.63 26.75 -21.98
C ALA A 23 -0.41 26.10 -22.64
N ILE A 24 0.23 26.79 -23.58
CA ILE A 24 1.44 26.32 -24.25
C ILE A 24 2.61 26.21 -23.26
N GLN A 25 2.79 27.23 -22.42
CA GLN A 25 3.84 27.22 -21.40
C GLN A 25 3.63 26.07 -20.40
N LEU A 26 2.42 25.87 -19.92
CA LEU A 26 2.09 24.76 -19.01
C LEU A 26 2.26 23.39 -19.67
N THR A 27 1.93 23.27 -20.96
CA THR A 27 2.13 22.03 -21.73
C THR A 27 3.61 21.72 -21.92
N SER A 28 4.44 22.73 -22.16
CA SER A 28 5.90 22.59 -22.22
C SER A 28 6.47 22.12 -20.88
N LEU A 29 6.07 22.78 -19.79
CA LEU A 29 6.48 22.40 -18.43
C LEU A 29 6.04 20.96 -18.09
N LEU A 30 4.85 20.54 -18.53
CA LEU A 30 4.39 19.17 -18.34
C LEU A 30 5.23 18.16 -19.14
N GLY A 31 5.71 18.54 -20.33
CA GLY A 31 6.60 17.71 -21.15
C GLY A 31 8.02 17.58 -20.60
N GLU A 32 8.46 18.51 -19.74
CA GLU A 32 9.75 18.46 -19.03
C GLU A 32 9.70 17.52 -17.81
N VAL A 33 8.51 17.28 -17.26
CA VAL A 33 8.29 16.35 -16.15
C VAL A 33 8.27 14.93 -16.72
N GLU A 34 9.44 14.33 -16.92
CA GLU A 34 9.55 13.00 -17.49
C GLU A 34 9.43 11.91 -16.42
N HIS A 35 8.21 11.38 -16.27
CA HIS A 35 7.94 10.19 -15.46
C HIS A 35 8.00 8.92 -16.29
N ASP A 36 8.68 7.93 -15.73
CA ASP A 36 8.67 6.56 -16.24
C ASP A 36 7.40 5.87 -15.70
N GLU A 37 6.41 5.68 -16.57
CA GLU A 37 5.11 5.06 -16.26
C GLU A 37 5.28 3.70 -15.57
N ASP A 38 6.21 2.88 -16.06
CA ASP A 38 6.48 1.55 -15.51
C ASP A 38 6.99 1.66 -14.08
N LYS A 39 7.84 2.65 -13.77
CA LYS A 39 8.33 2.88 -12.40
C LYS A 39 7.22 3.37 -11.48
N VAL A 40 6.35 4.27 -11.95
CA VAL A 40 5.22 4.75 -11.15
C VAL A 40 4.31 3.58 -10.82
N ILE A 41 3.89 2.81 -11.83
CA ILE A 41 3.03 1.63 -11.64
C ILE A 41 3.71 0.61 -10.72
N GLN A 42 5.00 0.34 -10.90
CA GLN A 42 5.75 -0.61 -10.08
C GLN A 42 5.80 -0.22 -8.60
N VAL A 43 6.04 1.07 -8.30
CA VAL A 43 6.07 1.57 -6.91
C VAL A 43 4.72 1.36 -6.21
N PHE A 44 3.62 1.40 -6.96
CA PHE A 44 2.28 1.17 -6.43
C PHE A 44 1.83 -0.30 -6.45
N SER A 45 2.41 -1.15 -7.31
CA SER A 45 2.05 -2.57 -7.44
C SER A 45 2.80 -3.49 -6.47
N ASP A 46 4.11 -3.27 -6.28
CA ASP A 46 4.98 -4.06 -5.40
C ASP A 46 4.88 -3.57 -3.95
N TRP A 47 3.80 -3.99 -3.30
CA TRP A 47 3.37 -3.46 -2.01
C TRP A 47 4.07 -4.11 -0.78
N GLN A 48 4.40 -5.40 -0.85
CA GLN A 48 4.95 -6.16 0.29
C GLN A 48 6.08 -7.07 -0.19
N SER A 49 7.15 -7.16 0.62
CA SER A 49 8.18 -8.15 0.36
C SER A 49 7.64 -9.56 0.61
N ARG A 50 8.22 -10.55 -0.09
CA ARG A 50 7.92 -11.97 0.14
C ARG A 50 8.19 -12.40 1.59
N GLN A 51 9.14 -11.72 2.25
CA GLN A 51 9.46 -11.94 3.65
C GLN A 51 8.31 -11.51 4.56
N THR A 52 7.75 -10.33 4.36
CA THR A 52 6.60 -9.83 5.13
C THR A 52 5.37 -10.72 4.97
N ILE A 53 5.07 -11.15 3.74
CA ILE A 53 3.95 -12.06 3.47
C ILE A 53 4.15 -13.38 4.24
N SER A 54 5.35 -13.95 4.19
CA SER A 54 5.69 -15.19 4.90
C SER A 54 5.60 -15.02 6.41
N ALA A 55 6.14 -13.93 6.97
CA ALA A 55 6.11 -13.65 8.40
C ALA A 55 4.68 -13.49 8.92
N LYS A 56 3.81 -12.79 8.20
CA LYS A 56 2.37 -12.67 8.51
C LYS A 56 1.68 -14.03 8.55
N ARG A 57 1.91 -14.87 7.52
CA ARG A 57 1.31 -16.21 7.45
C ARG A 57 1.76 -17.09 8.62
N LEU A 58 3.05 -17.08 8.96
CA LEU A 58 3.58 -17.84 10.08
C LEU A 58 3.02 -17.33 11.41
N ALA A 59 3.03 -16.01 11.64
CA ALA A 59 2.48 -15.40 12.85
C ALA A 59 0.99 -15.75 13.03
N ALA A 60 0.18 -15.64 11.97
CA ALA A 60 -1.23 -16.03 12.01
C ALA A 60 -1.40 -17.53 12.29
N THR A 61 -0.66 -18.40 11.59
CA THR A 61 -0.76 -19.86 11.72
C THR A 61 -0.40 -20.32 13.14
N PHE A 62 0.71 -19.83 13.69
CA PHE A 62 1.11 -20.18 15.06
C PHE A 62 0.17 -19.57 16.10
N SER A 63 -0.31 -18.34 15.91
CA SER A 63 -1.29 -17.73 16.84
C SER A 63 -2.60 -18.52 16.89
N ILE A 64 -3.13 -18.94 15.74
CA ILE A 64 -4.33 -19.78 15.66
C ILE A 64 -4.06 -21.15 16.29
N SER A 65 -2.92 -21.77 15.99
CA SER A 65 -2.55 -23.07 16.56
C SER A 65 -2.45 -23.01 18.08
N LEU A 66 -1.83 -21.95 18.61
CA LEU A 66 -1.71 -21.70 20.04
C LEU A 66 -3.09 -21.47 20.68
N ALA A 67 -3.96 -20.68 20.04
CA ALA A 67 -5.32 -20.46 20.51
C ALA A 67 -6.15 -21.76 20.55
N ILE A 68 -6.04 -22.61 19.52
CA ILE A 68 -6.68 -23.94 19.49
C ILE A 68 -6.15 -24.82 20.62
N VAL A 69 -4.83 -24.86 20.82
CA VAL A 69 -4.20 -25.62 21.92
C VAL A 69 -4.70 -25.14 23.29
N HIS A 70 -4.96 -23.84 23.46
CA HIS A 70 -5.55 -23.33 24.69
C HIS A 70 -7.03 -23.67 24.84
N MET A 71 -7.84 -23.53 23.79
CA MET A 71 -9.25 -23.90 23.82
C MET A 71 -9.44 -25.39 24.10
N LEU A 72 -8.65 -26.25 23.44
CA LEU A 72 -8.66 -27.70 23.64
C LEU A 72 -7.97 -28.10 24.95
N GLY A 73 -6.93 -27.37 25.35
CA GLY A 73 -6.20 -27.58 26.60
C GLY A 73 -7.04 -27.29 27.84
N LEU A 74 -8.09 -26.45 27.76
CA LEU A 74 -9.05 -26.31 28.86
C LEU A 74 -9.85 -27.61 29.13
N GLU A 75 -9.86 -28.55 28.19
CA GLU A 75 -10.43 -29.90 28.33
C GLU A 75 -9.31 -30.95 28.39
N TYR A 76 -8.47 -30.92 29.43
CA TYR A 76 -7.33 -31.84 29.68
C TYR A 76 -7.64 -33.34 29.71
N SER A 77 -8.86 -33.78 29.39
CA SER A 77 -9.26 -35.18 29.59
C SER A 77 -9.23 -36.07 28.35
N ASN A 78 -9.35 -35.59 27.10
CA ASN A 78 -9.53 -36.52 25.95
C ASN A 78 -9.15 -36.01 24.54
N VAL A 79 -8.27 -35.01 24.37
CA VAL A 79 -8.00 -34.45 23.03
C VAL A 79 -6.79 -35.10 22.36
N ASN A 80 -7.04 -35.84 21.27
CA ASN A 80 -6.03 -36.30 20.31
C ASN A 80 -5.51 -35.11 19.48
N LEU A 81 -4.50 -34.40 19.97
CA LEU A 81 -3.80 -33.41 19.15
C LEU A 81 -2.75 -34.12 18.28
N LEU A 82 -2.85 -34.00 16.96
CA LEU A 82 -1.87 -34.56 16.00
C LEU A 82 -1.64 -36.08 16.13
N TRP A 83 -2.69 -36.85 16.43
CA TRP A 83 -2.62 -38.32 16.59
C TRP A 83 -1.79 -38.83 17.78
N ILE A 84 -1.41 -37.94 18.70
CA ILE A 84 -0.73 -38.32 19.94
C ILE A 84 -1.82 -38.63 20.97
N GLN A 85 -1.99 -39.92 21.28
CA GLN A 85 -2.82 -40.40 22.39
C GLN A 85 -2.07 -40.14 23.72
N ASP A 86 -2.82 -39.79 24.78
CA ASP A 86 -2.33 -39.65 26.16
C ASP A 86 -1.23 -38.60 26.39
N ILE A 87 -1.47 -37.35 25.97
CA ILE A 87 -0.57 -36.24 26.29
C ILE A 87 -0.62 -35.98 27.80
N THR A 88 0.52 -36.19 28.47
CA THR A 88 0.64 -35.84 29.90
C THR A 88 0.58 -34.32 30.10
N PRO A 89 0.07 -33.81 31.24
CA PRO A 89 -0.04 -32.37 31.49
C PRO A 89 1.27 -31.60 31.29
N THR A 90 2.41 -32.21 31.64
CA THR A 90 3.76 -31.66 31.44
C THR A 90 4.17 -31.56 29.96
N GLN A 91 3.77 -32.52 29.12
CA GLN A 91 4.01 -32.44 27.67
C GLN A 91 3.15 -31.35 27.02
N ALA A 92 1.88 -31.21 27.42
CA ALA A 92 1.00 -30.14 26.96
C ALA A 92 1.52 -28.75 27.35
N LEU A 93 2.00 -28.59 28.59
CA LEU A 93 2.71 -27.40 29.06
C LEU A 93 3.89 -27.06 28.15
N THR A 94 4.78 -28.03 27.93
CA THR A 94 5.99 -27.85 27.11
C THR A 94 5.64 -27.44 25.68
N LEU A 95 4.62 -28.07 25.08
CA LEU A 95 4.13 -27.71 23.75
C LEU A 95 3.57 -26.28 23.72
N SER A 96 2.81 -25.88 24.74
CA SER A 96 2.31 -24.51 24.87
C SER A 96 3.44 -23.48 24.98
N TYR A 97 4.51 -23.78 25.75
CA TYR A 97 5.70 -22.91 25.81
C TYR A 97 6.41 -22.77 24.47
N ILE A 98 6.63 -23.89 23.76
CA ILE A 98 7.29 -23.88 22.44
C ILE A 98 6.43 -23.07 21.45
N LEU A 99 5.13 -23.33 21.38
CA LEU A 99 4.22 -22.60 20.50
C LEU A 99 4.10 -21.12 20.90
N GLY A 100 4.10 -20.80 22.19
CA GLY A 100 4.13 -19.44 22.71
C GLY A 100 5.39 -18.68 22.27
N ALA A 101 6.56 -19.28 22.45
CA ALA A 101 7.83 -18.71 22.03
C ALA A 101 7.90 -18.50 20.51
N LEU A 102 7.46 -19.49 19.72
CA LEU A 102 7.38 -19.38 18.26
C LEU A 102 6.41 -18.29 17.83
N THR A 103 5.22 -18.23 18.44
CA THR A 103 4.21 -17.23 18.14
C THR A 103 4.74 -15.81 18.43
N ALA A 104 5.38 -15.60 19.58
CA ALA A 104 6.00 -14.33 19.92
C ALA A 104 7.16 -13.98 18.96
N GLY A 105 8.04 -14.93 18.66
CA GLY A 105 9.16 -14.73 17.74
C GLY A 105 8.70 -14.33 16.33
N PHE A 106 7.72 -15.04 15.77
CA PHE A 106 7.17 -14.72 14.45
C PHE A 106 6.36 -13.43 14.45
N PHE A 107 5.67 -13.10 15.54
CA PHE A 107 4.97 -11.83 15.66
C PHE A 107 5.95 -10.64 15.66
N VAL A 108 7.05 -10.74 16.42
CA VAL A 108 8.12 -9.72 16.40
C VAL A 108 8.76 -9.62 15.02
N ALA A 109 9.09 -10.74 14.39
CA ALA A 109 9.64 -10.76 13.04
C ALA A 109 8.68 -10.12 12.02
N MET A 110 7.38 -10.41 12.12
CA MET A 110 6.35 -9.79 11.30
C MET A 110 6.32 -8.27 11.50
N CYS A 111 6.27 -7.79 12.76
CA CYS A 111 6.26 -6.36 13.06
C CYS A 111 7.50 -5.66 12.50
N TRP A 112 8.68 -6.28 12.63
CA TRP A 112 9.93 -5.76 12.07
C TRP A 112 9.90 -5.69 10.54
N SER A 113 9.47 -6.75 9.87
CA SER A 113 9.36 -6.78 8.40
C SER A 113 8.35 -5.78 7.87
N VAL A 114 7.16 -5.69 8.51
CA VAL A 114 6.14 -4.68 8.16
C VAL A 114 6.69 -3.27 8.34
N TRP A 115 7.41 -3.00 9.43
CA TRP A 115 8.02 -1.70 9.67
C TRP A 115 9.04 -1.33 8.59
N ASN A 116 9.92 -2.26 8.22
CA ASN A 116 10.92 -2.02 7.18
C ASN A 116 10.28 -1.79 5.81
N ASP A 117 9.30 -2.60 5.43
CA ASP A 117 8.55 -2.40 4.19
C ASP A 117 7.85 -1.03 4.20
N TRP A 118 7.27 -0.63 5.34
CA TRP A 118 6.65 0.69 5.48
C TRP A 118 7.64 1.84 5.34
N GLN A 119 8.84 1.74 5.93
CA GLN A 119 9.88 2.77 5.79
C GLN A 119 10.38 2.91 4.36
N VAL A 120 10.72 1.79 3.71
CA VAL A 120 11.16 1.77 2.30
C VAL A 120 10.08 2.36 1.41
N ARG A 121 8.83 1.98 1.65
CA ARG A 121 7.68 2.47 0.90
C ARG A 121 7.44 3.95 1.11
N ARG A 122 7.54 4.44 2.34
CA ARG A 122 7.39 5.87 2.65
C ARG A 122 8.38 6.72 1.87
N VAL A 123 9.63 6.28 1.77
CA VAL A 123 10.67 6.98 1.01
C VAL A 123 10.37 6.95 -0.49
N ARG A 124 10.04 5.78 -1.05
CA ARG A 124 9.71 5.64 -2.49
C ARG A 124 8.47 6.41 -2.90
N LEU A 125 7.44 6.40 -2.06
CA LEU A 125 6.21 7.16 -2.30
C LEU A 125 6.44 8.65 -2.13
N ALA A 126 7.30 9.09 -1.21
CA ALA A 126 7.58 10.52 -1.03
C ALA A 126 8.21 11.12 -2.28
N SER A 127 9.17 10.43 -2.93
CA SER A 127 9.77 10.92 -4.17
C SER A 127 8.74 10.96 -5.31
N VAL A 128 8.02 9.85 -5.53
CA VAL A 128 7.02 9.76 -6.60
C VAL A 128 5.85 10.71 -6.38
N ASN A 129 5.39 10.91 -5.15
CA ASN A 129 4.31 11.85 -4.84
C ASN A 129 4.74 13.30 -5.03
N ALA A 130 5.96 13.67 -4.65
CA ALA A 130 6.45 15.04 -4.89
C ALA A 130 6.47 15.35 -6.40
N GLU A 131 6.98 14.41 -7.18
CA GLU A 131 7.04 14.45 -8.64
C GLU A 131 5.66 14.45 -9.32
N LEU A 132 4.74 13.57 -8.89
CA LEU A 132 3.36 13.54 -9.39
C LEU A 132 2.55 14.76 -8.95
N SER A 133 2.81 15.32 -7.76
CA SER A 133 2.07 16.50 -7.28
C SER A 133 2.31 17.72 -8.17
N LEU A 134 3.52 17.87 -8.71
CA LEU A 134 3.84 18.93 -9.65
C LEU A 134 3.09 18.72 -10.97
N ALA A 135 3.09 17.50 -11.51
CA ALA A 135 2.32 17.16 -12.71
C ALA A 135 0.80 17.32 -12.50
N GLU A 136 0.27 16.89 -11.35
CA GLU A 136 -1.14 17.08 -10.96
C GLU A 136 -1.51 18.57 -10.93
N ASN A 137 -0.68 19.42 -10.32
CA ASN A 137 -0.93 20.86 -10.28
C ASN A 137 -0.90 21.49 -11.67
N LEU A 138 0.06 21.10 -12.52
CA LEU A 138 0.12 21.58 -13.90
C LEU A 138 -1.12 21.16 -14.70
N VAL A 139 -1.58 19.92 -14.54
CA VAL A 139 -2.81 19.42 -15.17
C VAL A 139 -4.04 20.18 -14.66
N ASP A 140 -4.10 20.51 -13.36
CA ASP A 140 -5.21 21.29 -12.79
C ASP A 140 -5.24 22.73 -13.33
N GLU A 141 -4.09 23.39 -13.44
CA GLU A 141 -4.00 24.72 -14.06
C GLU A 141 -4.38 24.66 -15.54
N LEU A 142 -3.99 23.59 -16.23
CA LEU A 142 -4.37 23.32 -17.61
C LEU A 142 -5.89 23.12 -17.76
N HIS A 143 -6.53 22.37 -16.86
CA HIS A 143 -7.99 22.18 -16.81
C HIS A 143 -8.78 23.47 -16.52
N LYS A 144 -8.19 24.44 -15.81
CA LYS A 144 -8.81 25.77 -15.63
C LYS A 144 -8.83 26.58 -16.93
N LEU A 145 -7.86 26.37 -17.81
CA LEU A 145 -7.74 27.08 -19.08
C LEU A 145 -8.52 26.40 -20.21
N ILE A 146 -8.54 25.07 -20.23
CA ILE A 146 -9.10 24.27 -21.30
C ILE A 146 -10.08 23.23 -20.70
N PRO A 147 -11.30 23.10 -21.24
CA PRO A 147 -12.20 22.02 -20.81
C PRO A 147 -11.62 20.64 -21.12
N GLU A 148 -11.81 19.68 -20.20
CA GLU A 148 -11.25 18.31 -20.27
C GLU A 148 -11.51 17.59 -21.62
N HIS A 149 -12.70 17.76 -22.20
CA HIS A 149 -13.07 17.16 -23.50
C HIS A 149 -12.28 17.71 -24.71
N ARG A 150 -11.53 18.81 -24.55
CA ARG A 150 -10.72 19.43 -25.60
C ARG A 150 -9.23 19.11 -25.49
N PHE A 151 -8.79 18.51 -24.38
CA PHE A 151 -7.38 18.13 -24.15
C PHE A 151 -6.81 17.18 -25.20
N PRO A 152 -7.51 16.10 -25.62
CA PRO A 152 -6.98 15.19 -26.62
C PRO A 152 -6.60 15.91 -27.91
N ARG A 153 -7.27 17.02 -28.25
CA ARG A 153 -7.02 17.82 -29.47
C ARG A 153 -5.72 18.62 -29.42
N LEU A 154 -5.23 18.96 -28.24
CA LEU A 154 -3.96 19.66 -28.07
C LEU A 154 -2.75 18.77 -28.34
N PHE A 155 -2.91 17.45 -28.20
CA PHE A 155 -1.85 16.46 -28.35
C PHE A 155 -1.93 15.64 -29.65
N ILE A 156 -2.89 15.95 -30.55
CA ILE A 156 -2.98 15.25 -31.84
C ILE A 156 -1.78 15.61 -32.71
N TYR A 157 -0.91 14.63 -32.89
CA TYR A 157 0.23 14.68 -33.81
C TYR A 157 -0.26 14.54 -35.26
N ASP A 158 0.07 15.51 -36.10
CA ASP A 158 -0.13 15.44 -37.55
C ASP A 158 1.19 14.99 -38.20
N PRO A 159 1.26 13.75 -38.74
CA PRO A 159 2.50 13.16 -39.25
C PRO A 159 3.08 13.90 -40.46
N ASP A 160 2.28 14.74 -41.14
CA ASP A 160 2.74 15.52 -42.29
C ASP A 160 3.51 16.81 -41.89
N GLN A 161 3.48 17.21 -40.61
CA GLN A 161 4.16 18.42 -40.10
C GLN A 161 5.40 18.07 -39.25
N SER A 162 6.46 17.66 -39.95
CA SER A 162 7.90 17.68 -39.61
C SER A 162 8.38 17.69 -38.13
N ARG A 163 9.07 16.59 -37.77
CA ARG A 163 10.41 16.42 -37.13
C ARG A 163 10.84 17.16 -35.84
N ASP A 164 10.32 18.31 -35.45
CA ASP A 164 10.92 19.11 -34.36
C ASP A 164 10.11 19.19 -33.06
N ILE A 165 8.96 18.53 -32.97
CA ILE A 165 8.06 18.68 -31.84
C ILE A 165 8.06 17.43 -30.94
N GLN A 166 9.17 17.19 -30.25
CA GLN A 166 9.36 16.01 -29.40
C GLN A 166 8.60 16.10 -28.06
N PHE A 167 8.19 17.31 -27.63
CA PHE A 167 7.63 17.55 -26.29
C PHE A 167 6.11 17.31 -26.19
N LEU A 168 5.36 17.44 -27.28
CA LEU A 168 3.90 17.25 -27.27
C LEU A 168 3.46 15.80 -27.03
N PRO A 169 4.09 14.79 -27.64
CA PRO A 169 3.85 13.39 -27.27
C PRO A 169 4.20 13.10 -25.80
N LYS A 170 5.24 13.75 -25.26
CA LYS A 170 5.64 13.60 -23.86
C LYS A 170 4.60 14.21 -22.91
N ALA A 171 4.17 15.44 -23.16
CA ALA A 171 3.14 16.11 -22.36
C ALA A 171 1.79 15.36 -22.41
N GLY A 172 1.42 14.81 -23.57
CA GLY A 172 0.24 13.94 -23.71
C GLY A 172 0.34 12.67 -22.86
N ARG A 173 1.49 11.97 -22.89
CA ARG A 173 1.73 10.80 -22.02
C ARG A 173 1.68 11.16 -20.53
N GLN A 174 2.24 12.30 -20.13
CA GLN A 174 2.18 12.74 -18.74
C GLN A 174 0.76 13.08 -18.29
N TYR A 175 -0.04 13.69 -19.17
CA TYR A 175 -1.46 13.91 -18.93
C TYR A 175 -2.23 12.59 -18.75
N GLU A 176 -1.99 11.61 -19.63
CA GLU A 176 -2.56 10.27 -19.54
C GLU A 176 -2.13 9.55 -18.25
N LEU A 177 -0.85 9.66 -17.87
CA LEU A 177 -0.33 9.09 -16.62
C LEU A 177 -1.01 9.70 -15.39
N VAL A 178 -1.14 11.03 -15.33
CA VAL A 178 -1.81 11.73 -14.21
C VAL A 178 -3.28 11.36 -14.13
N THR A 179 -3.98 11.30 -15.27
CA THR A 179 -5.39 10.91 -15.31
C THR A 179 -5.59 9.44 -14.94
N HIS A 180 -4.71 8.54 -15.38
CA HIS A 180 -4.68 7.14 -14.97
C HIS A 180 -4.38 6.99 -13.46
N TYR A 181 -3.40 7.76 -12.95
CA TYR A 181 -3.06 7.78 -11.53
C TYR A 181 -4.25 8.21 -10.67
N ARG A 182 -4.95 9.29 -11.04
CA ARG A 182 -6.12 9.81 -10.32
C ARG A 182 -7.29 8.83 -10.32
N SER A 183 -7.59 8.23 -11.47
CA SER A 183 -8.77 7.39 -11.65
C SER A 183 -8.59 5.96 -11.15
N GLN A 184 -7.40 5.37 -11.32
CA GLN A 184 -7.17 3.96 -11.05
C GLN A 184 -6.21 3.73 -9.88
N ILE A 185 -5.04 4.38 -9.86
CA ILE A 185 -3.98 4.05 -8.91
C ILE A 185 -4.30 4.58 -7.50
N LYS A 186 -4.63 5.86 -7.37
CA LYS A 186 -4.90 6.55 -6.10
C LYS A 186 -6.01 5.89 -5.27
N PRO A 187 -7.21 5.57 -5.83
CA PRO A 187 -8.25 4.91 -5.05
C PRO A 187 -7.89 3.46 -4.66
N VAL A 188 -7.26 2.71 -5.57
CA VAL A 188 -6.81 1.33 -5.28
C VAL A 188 -5.78 1.32 -4.16
N HIS A 189 -4.83 2.25 -4.18
CA HIS A 189 -3.82 2.42 -3.14
C HIS A 189 -4.45 2.70 -1.77
N SER A 190 -5.42 3.62 -1.71
CA SER A 190 -6.13 3.95 -0.45
C SER A 190 -6.87 2.73 0.11
N ARG A 191 -7.61 2.00 -0.74
CA ARG A 191 -8.33 0.79 -0.34
C ARG A 191 -7.39 -0.30 0.18
N ARG A 192 -6.23 -0.43 -0.46
CA ARG A 192 -5.22 -1.44 -0.10
C ARG A 192 -4.56 -1.14 1.25
N ASN A 193 -4.20 0.12 1.52
CA ASN A 193 -3.70 0.57 2.83
C ASN A 193 -4.69 0.21 3.97
N TRP A 194 -5.99 0.35 3.72
CA TRP A 194 -7.03 -0.06 4.67
C TRP A 194 -7.08 -1.57 4.90
N LEU A 195 -6.94 -2.36 3.83
CA LEU A 195 -6.91 -3.82 3.95
C LEU A 195 -5.71 -4.31 4.76
N GLU A 196 -4.52 -3.72 4.62
CA GLU A 196 -3.40 -4.16 5.47
C GLU A 196 -3.55 -3.76 6.92
N LEU A 197 -4.15 -2.59 7.20
CA LEU A 197 -4.46 -2.23 8.57
C LEU A 197 -5.39 -3.29 9.19
N LEU A 198 -6.42 -3.71 8.45
CA LEU A 198 -7.32 -4.78 8.91
C LEU A 198 -6.60 -6.12 9.07
N GLU A 199 -5.75 -6.52 8.13
CA GLU A 199 -4.93 -7.74 8.26
C GLU A 199 -4.02 -7.70 9.48
N PHE A 200 -3.33 -6.57 9.69
CA PHE A 200 -2.42 -6.39 10.83
C PHE A 200 -3.17 -6.42 12.15
N LEU A 201 -4.34 -5.76 12.22
CA LEU A 201 -5.24 -5.82 13.38
C LEU A 201 -5.74 -7.24 13.63
N PHE A 202 -6.07 -8.00 12.58
CA PHE A 202 -6.51 -9.38 12.73
C PHE A 202 -5.40 -10.29 13.30
N VAL A 203 -4.18 -10.20 12.76
CA VAL A 203 -3.04 -10.96 13.28
C VAL A 203 -2.69 -10.50 14.71
N GLY A 204 -2.75 -9.20 14.98
CA GLY A 204 -2.59 -8.64 16.32
C GLY A 204 -3.62 -9.15 17.32
N LEU A 205 -4.90 -9.22 16.93
CA LEU A 205 -5.97 -9.77 17.76
C LEU A 205 -5.75 -11.25 18.04
N ALA A 206 -5.39 -12.04 17.02
CA ALA A 206 -5.08 -13.47 17.18
C ALA A 206 -3.90 -13.67 18.16
N PHE A 207 -2.86 -12.83 18.05
CA PHE A 207 -1.73 -12.83 18.97
C PHE A 207 -2.16 -12.50 20.41
N VAL A 208 -2.93 -11.42 20.61
CA VAL A 208 -3.42 -11.01 21.94
C VAL A 208 -4.30 -12.09 22.56
N LEU A 209 -5.19 -12.72 21.80
CA LEU A 209 -6.02 -13.82 22.28
C LEU A 209 -5.15 -15.02 22.69
N ALA A 210 -4.13 -15.36 21.92
CA ALA A 210 -3.21 -16.44 22.25
C ALA A 210 -2.38 -16.12 23.52
N CYS A 211 -1.89 -14.89 23.67
CA CYS A 211 -1.22 -14.44 24.89
C CYS A 211 -2.16 -14.42 26.09
N LYS A 212 -3.41 -13.96 25.92
CA LYS A 212 -4.42 -13.97 26.99
C LYS A 212 -4.66 -15.38 27.47
N GLY A 213 -4.90 -16.34 26.56
CA GLY A 213 -5.08 -17.75 26.92
C GLY A 213 -3.90 -18.29 27.73
N LEU A 214 -2.68 -17.92 27.34
CA LEU A 214 -1.45 -18.32 28.03
C LEU A 214 -1.31 -17.69 29.42
N LEU A 215 -1.72 -16.43 29.58
CA LEU A 215 -1.75 -15.74 30.87
C LEU A 215 -2.85 -16.26 31.81
N GLU A 216 -4.03 -16.62 31.28
CA GLU A 216 -5.12 -17.25 32.03
C GLU A 216 -4.72 -18.65 32.48
N TYR A 217 -4.10 -19.41 31.59
CA TYR A 217 -3.60 -20.75 31.86
C TYR A 217 -2.53 -20.76 32.96
N TRP A 218 -1.65 -19.75 33.01
CA TRP A 218 -0.65 -19.61 34.08
C TRP A 218 -1.21 -19.00 35.37
N GLY A 219 -2.50 -18.66 35.41
CA GLY A 219 -3.12 -18.01 36.55
C GLY A 219 -2.56 -16.62 36.87
N ILE A 220 -1.79 -16.02 35.95
CA ILE A 220 -1.21 -14.67 36.14
C ILE A 220 -2.32 -13.63 36.23
N ILE A 221 -3.38 -13.77 35.42
CA ILE A 221 -4.54 -12.87 35.48
C ILE A 221 -5.26 -12.99 36.83
N GLN A 222 -5.39 -14.22 37.36
CA GLN A 222 -6.02 -14.46 38.67
C GLN A 222 -5.13 -13.95 39.81
N PHE A 223 -3.81 -14.10 39.69
CA PHE A 223 -2.84 -13.56 40.62
C PHE A 223 -2.85 -12.02 40.64
N LEU A 224 -2.84 -11.39 39.46
CA LEU A 224 -2.92 -9.93 39.32
C LEU A 224 -4.25 -9.38 39.82
N GLY A 225 -5.37 -10.04 39.53
CA GLY A 225 -6.69 -9.65 40.04
C GLY A 225 -6.75 -9.66 41.56
N ARG A 226 -6.22 -10.72 42.19
CA ARG A 226 -6.09 -10.80 43.66
C ARG A 226 -5.15 -9.73 44.22
N PHE A 227 -4.02 -9.47 43.56
CA PHE A 227 -3.06 -8.47 43.99
C PHE A 227 -3.61 -7.04 43.90
N LEU A 228 -4.42 -6.75 42.87
CA LEU A 228 -5.04 -5.44 42.65
C LEU A 228 -6.37 -5.26 43.40
N GLY A 229 -6.82 -6.26 44.17
CA GLY A 229 -8.04 -6.16 44.97
C GLY A 229 -9.34 -6.28 44.17
N PHE A 230 -9.29 -6.77 42.94
CA PHE A 230 -10.49 -7.18 42.20
C PHE A 230 -10.88 -8.59 42.66
N SER A 231 -11.75 -8.67 43.67
CA SER A 231 -12.40 -9.92 44.11
C SER A 231 -13.74 -10.12 43.42
#